data_AF-A0A5C7KV26-F1
#
_entry.id   AF-A0A5C7KV26-F1
#
_cell.length_a   1.000
_cell.length_b   1.000
_cell.length_c   1.000
_cell.angle_alpha   90.00
_cell.angle_beta   90.00
_cell.angle_gamma   90.00
#
_symmetry.space_group_name_H-M   'P 1'
#
loop_
_entity.id
_entity.type
_entity.pdbx_description
1 polymer ?
#
loop_
_entity_poly.entity_id
_entity_poly.type
_entity_poly.pdbx_seq_one_letter_code
_entity_poly.pdbx_strand_id
1 'polypeptide(L)' 'YDPLYGARPLKRLIQTAVLDPLALEILAGTIISGDEREVVEREGKVQFVKMVKRRGKLH' A
#
# COMPACT_ATOMS: atom_id res chain seq x y z
N TYR A 1 -11.27 -10.81 -10.95
CA TYR A 1 -12.31 -10.13 -11.76
C TYR A 1 -13.44 -11.12 -11.88
N ASP A 2 -14.54 -10.88 -11.18
CA ASP A 2 -15.71 -11.77 -11.18
C ASP A 2 -16.82 -11.10 -12.01
N PRO A 3 -17.23 -11.69 -13.15
CA PRO A 3 -18.25 -11.12 -14.03
C PRO A 3 -19.59 -10.85 -13.32
N LEU A 4 -19.91 -11.55 -12.23
CA LEU A 4 -21.18 -11.43 -11.52
C LEU A 4 -21.25 -10.20 -10.59
N TYR A 5 -20.10 -9.64 -10.18
CA TYR A 5 -20.01 -8.57 -9.16
C TYR A 5 -19.36 -7.26 -9.65
N GLY A 6 -18.90 -7.20 -10.90
CA GLY A 6 -18.20 -6.04 -11.47
C GLY A 6 -16.89 -5.72 -10.72
N ALA A 7 -16.45 -4.45 -10.73
CA ALA A 7 -15.23 -4.02 -10.02
C ALA A 7 -15.40 -3.85 -8.50
N ARG A 8 -16.60 -4.06 -7.94
CA ARG A 8 -16.89 -3.84 -6.51
C ARG A 8 -16.07 -4.74 -5.57
N PRO A 9 -15.87 -6.05 -5.86
CA PRO A 9 -14.99 -6.89 -5.05
C PRO A 9 -13.55 -6.35 -5.03
N LEU A 10 -13.08 -5.82 -6.16
CA LEU A 10 -11.74 -5.24 -6.26
C LEU A 10 -11.61 -3.98 -5.40
N LYS A 11 -12.61 -3.09 -5.43
CA LYS A 11 -12.63 -1.90 -4.57
C LYS A 11 -12.56 -2.27 -3.09
N ARG A 12 -13.36 -3.26 -2.65
CA ARG A 12 -13.38 -3.69 -1.25
C ARG A 12 -12.07 -4.37 -0.84
N LEU A 13 -11.46 -5.14 -1.73
CA LEU A 13 -10.15 -5.74 -1.49
C LEU A 13 -9.08 -4.66 -1.33
N ILE A 14 -9.02 -3.67 -2.22
CA ILE A 14 -8.08 -2.54 -2.11
C ILE A 14 -8.31 -1.77 -0.80
N GLN A 15 -9.57 -1.52 -0.44
CA GLN A 15 -9.91 -0.84 0.82
C GLN A 15 -9.34 -1.59 2.02
N THR A 16 -9.72 -2.86 2.18
CA THR A 16 -9.37 -3.65 3.36
C THR A 16 -7.90 -4.09 3.41
N ALA A 17 -7.29 -4.38 2.26
CA ALA A 17 -5.92 -4.86 2.20
C ALA A 17 -4.88 -3.73 2.18
N VAL A 18 -5.24 -2.53 1.72
CA VAL A 18 -4.27 -1.43 1.52
C VAL A 18 -4.68 -0.15 2.23
N LEU A 19 -5.90 0.36 2.00
CA LEU A 19 -6.29 1.67 2.53
C LEU A 19 -6.51 1.66 4.05
N ASP A 20 -7.11 0.61 4.60
CA ASP A 20 -7.35 0.51 6.04
C ASP A 20 -6.02 0.39 6.82
N PRO A 21 -5.05 -0.47 6.43
CA PRO A 21 -3.72 -0.47 7.03
C PRO A 21 -2.96 0.86 6.89
N LEU A 22 -3.04 1.51 5.72
CA LEU A 22 -2.41 2.81 5.50
C LEU A 22 -2.95 3.88 6.45
N ALA A 23 -4.28 3.92 6.65
CA ALA A 23 -4.91 4.86 7.56
C ALA A 23 -4.42 4.66 9.01
N LEU A 24 -4.24 3.41 9.45
CA LEU A 24 -3.70 3.10 10.77
C LEU A 24 -2.26 3.60 10.94
N GLU A 25 -1.40 3.41 9.95
CA GLU A 25 -0.02 3.92 9.97
C GLU A 25 0.04 5.45 10.02
N ILE A 26 -0.84 6.12 9.26
CA ILE A 26 -0.96 7.60 9.32
C ILE A 26 -1.42 8.06 10.71
N LEU A 27 -2.44 7.41 11.28
CA LEU A 27 -2.92 7.73 12.63
C LEU A 27 -1.88 7.47 13.71
N ALA A 28 -1.03 6.44 13.53
CA ALA A 28 0.09 6.14 14.40
C ALA A 28 1.26 7.14 14.25
N GLY A 29 1.23 8.01 13.24
CA GLY A 29 2.29 8.98 12.94
C GLY A 29 3.54 8.36 12.31
N THR A 30 3.48 7.09 11.88
CA THR A 30 4.61 6.40 11.24
C THR A 30 4.79 6.80 9.78
N ILE A 31 3.69 7.20 9.13
CA ILE A 31 3.64 7.79 7.78
C ILE A 31 3.04 9.18 7.90
N ILE A 32 3.75 10.18 7.38
CA ILE A 32 3.33 11.58 7.42
C ILE A 32 3.15 12.13 6.00
N SER A 33 2.53 13.30 5.88
CA SER A 33 2.38 13.98 4.59
C SER A 33 3.73 14.23 3.93
N GLY A 34 3.83 13.92 2.63
CA GLY A 34 5.07 14.04 1.86
C GLY A 34 6.02 12.84 1.98
N ASP A 35 5.64 11.81 2.75
CA ASP A 35 6.41 10.58 2.86
C ASP A 35 6.11 9.63 1.69
N GLU A 36 7.16 9.11 1.06
CA GLU A 36 7.06 8.13 -0.02
C GLU A 36 7.40 6.74 0.53
N ARG A 37 6.41 5.84 0.49
CA ARG A 37 6.52 4.47 0.96
C ARG A 37 6.27 3.48 -0.16
N GLU A 38 7.07 2.44 -0.20
CA GLU A 38 6.85 1.29 -1.06
C GLU A 38 5.90 0.31 -0.38
N VAL A 39 4.94 -0.21 -1.16
CA VAL A 39 3.94 -1.15 -0.67
C VAL A 39 4.40 -2.55 -1.04
N VAL A 40 4.64 -3.40 -0.04
CA VAL A 40 5.08 -4.78 -0.23
C VAL A 40 4.13 -5.75 0.45
N GLU A 41 3.96 -6.92 -0.13
CA GLU A 41 3.26 -8.04 0.51
C GLU A 41 4.29 -8.93 1.22
N ARG A 42 4.02 -9.25 2.48
CA ARG A 42 4.79 -10.20 3.30
C ARG A 42 3.83 -11.01 4.16
N GLU A 43 3.91 -12.33 4.06
CA GLU A 43 3.13 -13.27 4.89
C GLU A 43 1.61 -13.06 4.81
N GLY A 44 1.10 -12.72 3.62
CA GLY A 44 -0.30 -12.43 3.36
C GLY A 44 -0.74 -11.04 3.82
N LYS A 45 0.19 -10.17 4.23
CA LYS A 45 -0.11 -8.82 4.74
C LYS A 45 0.64 -7.75 3.97
N VAL A 46 -0.03 -6.64 3.72
CA VAL A 46 0.59 -5.46 3.13
C VAL A 46 1.38 -4.70 4.19
N GLN A 47 2.60 -4.30 3.85
CA GLN A 47 3.48 -3.48 4.68
C GLN A 47 3.96 -2.25 3.89
N PHE A 48 4.10 -1.12 4.57
CA PHE A 48 4.58 0.14 4.00
C PHE A 48 6.04 0.37 4.42
N VAL A 49 6.98 0.06 3.52
CA VAL A 49 8.40 0.18 3.80
C VAL A 49 8.97 1.49 3.26
N LYS A 50 10.00 2.02 3.90
CA LYS A 50 10.70 3.20 3.38
C LYS A 50 11.33 2.88 2.03
N MET A 51 11.16 3.75 1.05
CA MET A 51 11.86 3.59 -0.23
C MET A 51 13.36 3.74 0.00
N VAL A 52 14.11 2.67 -0.22
CA VAL A 52 15.57 2.74 -0.27
C VAL A 52 15.92 3.29 -1.65
N LYS A 53 16.25 4.58 -1.74
CA LYS A 53 16.74 5.17 -3.00
C LYS A 53 17.99 4.38 -3.43
N ARG A 54 17.84 3.52 -4.44
CA ARG A 54 18.98 2.95 -5.17
C ARG A 54 19.66 4.13 -5.88
N ARG A 55 20.68 4.71 -5.25
CA ARG A 55 21.59 5.63 -5.94
C ARG A 55 22.18 4.88 -7.13
N GLY A 56 21.88 5.36 -8.33
CA GLY A 56 22.66 5.09 -9.55
C GLY A 56 22.15 3.97 -10.45
N LYS A 57 21.51 4.37 -11.55
CA LYS A 57 22.04 4.12 -12.90
C LYS A 57 21.65 5.33 -13.76
N LEU A 58 22.57 6.29 -13.85
CA LEU A 58 22.65 7.18 -15.00
C LEU A 58 22.93 6.29 -16.22
N HIS A 59 22.14 6.44 -17.29
CA HIS A 59 22.59 6.24 -18.66
C HIS A 59 22.51 7.60 -19.34
#